data_AF-A0A3C1GQH8-F1
#
_entry.id   AF-A0A3C1GQH8-F1
#
_cell.length_a   1.000
_cell.length_b   1.000
_cell.length_c   1.000
_cell.angle_alpha   90.00
_cell.angle_beta   90.00
_cell.angle_gamma   90.00
#
_symmetry.space_group_name_H-M   'P 1'
#
loop_
_entity.id
_entity.type
_entity.pdbx_description
1 polymer ?
#
loop_
_entity_poly.entity_id
_entity_poly.type
_entity_poly.pdbx_seq_one_letter_code
_entity_poly.pdbx_strand_id
1 'polypeptide(L)'
;MSEIKRILQQITALSDVPEPSVLKRLIDELRVTDKKPALANQKIQALIDILQQHPEYGDGLASFVLKLITEYRQIALYTDTGIMSDQGFFNSLRRLIGHRFLPLLPQEDSVVELVSYLFDKSTDERWLAHIDKDKWDTLVALLQIKEEHLGLVATAKNSILNAIIILSYRVSGIGLHPELMESYPQILNYSASFVAQNQEAVLFVNQYRQAHELDTLTDITPEKAVDAAPLLVMLEQCEEVVATVRKRIYKTGISIRLTNMMMRLEQSLQRIRILTELVSDVDHKRDGAIIELIQSLISTASRRYSIGYLIDNNTKLLSKKVTENASRVGEHYISTDKAGYKKMFKKASIGGFFIAFMATLKISAYHLALAPMGRAFINSMIYGLGFVFIHVVHGTVATKQPAMTAAAIASTISDGSGKKSHQLTKLSELVVDILRTQFIAIMGNIMLAIPVALL
;
A
#
# COMPACT_ATOMS: atom_id res chain seq x y z
N MET A 1 21.82 -39.51 -7.21
CA MET A 1 20.58 -38.88 -7.71
C MET A 1 20.50 -37.51 -7.04
N SER A 2 20.38 -36.40 -7.78
CA SER A 2 20.33 -35.07 -7.17
C SER A 2 19.09 -34.94 -6.25
N GLU A 3 19.19 -34.20 -5.14
CA GLU A 3 18.08 -34.02 -4.20
C GLU A 3 16.85 -33.41 -4.88
N ILE A 4 17.06 -32.44 -5.77
CA ILE A 4 16.01 -31.82 -6.61
C ILE A 4 15.23 -32.90 -7.39
N LYS A 5 15.92 -33.86 -8.02
CA LYS A 5 15.26 -34.94 -8.77
C LYS A 5 14.41 -35.82 -7.86
N ARG A 6 14.88 -36.14 -6.64
CA ARG A 6 14.10 -36.92 -5.67
C ARG A 6 12.84 -36.18 -5.23
N ILE A 7 12.92 -34.87 -5.01
CA ILE A 7 11.77 -34.04 -4.66
C ILE A 7 10.78 -33.99 -5.82
N LEU A 8 11.25 -33.80 -7.06
CA LEU A 8 10.39 -33.80 -8.26
C LEU A 8 9.67 -35.14 -8.45
N GLN A 9 10.36 -36.27 -8.24
CA GLN A 9 9.73 -37.60 -8.26
C GLN A 9 8.59 -37.70 -7.24
N GLN A 10 8.80 -37.17 -6.03
CA GLN A 10 7.77 -37.14 -5.00
C GLN A 10 6.60 -36.23 -5.37
N ILE A 11 6.86 -35.06 -5.97
CA ILE A 11 5.83 -34.14 -6.48
C ILE A 11 4.98 -34.82 -7.55
N THR A 12 5.60 -35.48 -8.53
CA THR A 12 4.88 -36.22 -9.57
C THR A 12 4.06 -37.37 -9.00
N ALA A 13 4.57 -38.09 -7.99
CA ALA A 13 3.84 -39.18 -7.34
C ALA A 13 2.66 -38.71 -6.47
N LEU A 14 2.71 -37.49 -5.95
CA LEU A 14 1.67 -36.87 -5.13
C LEU A 14 0.84 -35.85 -5.91
N SER A 15 0.90 -35.88 -7.25
CA SER A 15 0.20 -34.91 -8.09
C SER A 15 -1.32 -34.95 -7.89
N ASP A 16 -1.91 -36.07 -7.44
CA ASP A 16 -3.35 -36.20 -7.19
C ASP A 16 -3.81 -35.64 -5.84
N VAL A 17 -2.93 -35.59 -4.85
CA VAL A 17 -3.22 -35.08 -3.51
C VAL A 17 -2.07 -34.17 -3.10
N PRO A 18 -2.06 -32.91 -3.56
CA PRO A 18 -0.90 -32.05 -3.43
C PRO A 18 -0.68 -31.62 -1.97
N GLU A 19 0.47 -31.98 -1.40
CA GLU A 19 0.86 -31.51 -0.07
C GLU A 19 1.79 -30.27 -0.14
N PRO A 20 1.40 -29.10 0.42
CA PRO A 20 2.23 -27.89 0.41
C PRO A 20 3.67 -28.09 0.89
N SER A 21 3.88 -29.03 1.82
CA SER A 21 5.18 -29.36 2.41
C SER A 21 6.20 -29.84 1.38
N VAL A 22 5.77 -30.54 0.33
CA VAL A 22 6.65 -31.10 -0.69
C VAL A 22 7.13 -30.00 -1.64
N LEU A 23 6.22 -29.09 -2.05
CA LEU A 23 6.59 -27.90 -2.81
C LEU A 23 7.50 -26.98 -2.01
N LYS A 24 7.25 -26.84 -0.69
CA LYS A 24 8.14 -26.11 0.21
C LYS A 24 9.55 -26.67 0.20
N ARG A 25 9.72 -28.00 0.24
CA ARG A 25 11.04 -28.64 0.18
C ARG A 25 11.78 -28.31 -1.12
N LEU A 26 11.07 -28.26 -2.26
CA LEU A 26 11.68 -27.85 -3.53
C LEU A 26 12.16 -26.40 -3.45
N ILE A 27 11.32 -25.49 -2.95
CA ILE A 27 11.68 -24.07 -2.80
C ILE A 27 12.85 -23.90 -1.83
N ASP A 28 12.84 -24.59 -0.69
CA ASP A 28 13.92 -24.55 0.30
C ASP A 28 15.25 -25.08 -0.27
N GLU A 29 15.19 -26.09 -1.14
CA GLU A 29 16.37 -26.59 -1.84
C GLU A 29 16.86 -25.62 -2.92
N LEU A 30 15.98 -24.88 -3.60
CA LEU A 30 16.39 -23.87 -4.58
C LEU A 30 16.85 -22.56 -3.94
N ARG A 31 16.38 -22.27 -2.73
CA ARG A 31 16.62 -21.03 -2.01
C ARG A 31 18.11 -20.79 -1.79
N VAL A 32 18.53 -19.55 -2.03
CA VAL A 32 19.88 -19.06 -1.73
C VAL A 32 19.81 -17.77 -0.93
N THR A 33 20.90 -17.43 -0.25
CA THR A 33 21.06 -16.12 0.37
C THR A 33 21.15 -15.03 -0.69
N ASP A 34 20.56 -13.86 -0.44
CA ASP A 34 20.54 -12.70 -1.36
C ASP A 34 21.94 -12.22 -1.81
N LYS A 35 22.99 -12.58 -1.06
CA LYS A 35 24.39 -12.26 -1.38
C LYS A 35 25.04 -13.14 -2.45
N LYS A 36 24.35 -14.12 -3.04
CA LYS A 36 24.92 -15.08 -3.99
C LYS A 36 24.06 -15.25 -5.26
N PRO A 37 23.96 -14.22 -6.12
CA PRO A 37 23.14 -14.27 -7.33
C PRO A 37 23.53 -15.38 -8.31
N ALA A 38 24.84 -15.61 -8.49
CA ALA A 38 25.34 -16.68 -9.37
C ALA A 38 24.86 -18.08 -8.91
N LEU A 39 24.73 -18.29 -7.60
CA LEU A 39 24.27 -19.57 -7.05
C LEU A 39 22.76 -19.77 -7.29
N ALA A 40 21.96 -18.69 -7.27
CA ALA A 40 20.53 -18.78 -7.62
C ALA A 40 20.39 -19.29 -9.06
N ASN A 41 21.07 -18.63 -10.00
CA ASN A 41 21.05 -19.00 -11.42
C ASN A 41 21.59 -20.42 -11.66
N GLN A 42 22.61 -20.86 -10.92
CA GLN A 42 23.12 -22.23 -11.01
C GLN A 42 22.10 -23.27 -10.52
N LYS A 43 21.39 -23.02 -9.42
CA LYS A 43 20.37 -23.94 -8.90
C LYS A 43 19.15 -24.02 -9.82
N ILE A 44 18.72 -22.89 -10.39
CA ILE A 44 17.63 -22.87 -11.37
C ILE A 44 18.06 -23.57 -12.66
N GLN A 45 19.30 -23.39 -13.13
CA GLN A 45 19.82 -24.14 -14.27
C GLN A 45 19.81 -25.65 -14.01
N ALA A 46 20.23 -26.09 -12.82
CA ALA A 46 20.18 -27.50 -12.46
C ALA A 46 18.74 -28.07 -12.44
N LEU A 47 17.75 -27.27 -12.03
CA LEU A 47 16.34 -27.63 -12.15
C LEU A 47 15.92 -27.78 -13.62
N ILE A 48 16.24 -26.79 -14.45
CA ILE A 48 15.97 -26.78 -15.90
C ILE A 48 16.56 -28.04 -16.56
N ASP A 49 17.83 -28.35 -16.29
CA ASP A 49 18.52 -29.51 -16.86
C ASP A 49 17.82 -30.83 -16.50
N ILE A 50 17.31 -30.95 -15.27
CA ILE A 50 16.54 -32.13 -14.82
C ILE A 50 15.21 -32.21 -15.54
N LEU A 51 14.48 -31.10 -15.68
CA LEU A 51 13.18 -31.06 -16.37
C LEU A 51 13.31 -31.35 -17.87
N GLN A 52 14.41 -30.91 -18.51
CA GLN A 52 14.72 -31.24 -19.90
C GLN A 52 15.00 -32.74 -20.09
N GLN A 53 15.71 -33.37 -19.15
CA GLN A 53 15.99 -34.80 -19.19
C GLN A 53 14.78 -35.67 -18.84
N HIS A 54 13.84 -35.12 -18.06
CA HIS A 54 12.67 -35.83 -17.53
C HIS A 54 11.40 -34.98 -17.68
N PRO A 55 10.81 -34.91 -18.89
CA PRO A 55 9.60 -34.12 -19.16
C PRO A 55 8.41 -34.48 -18.26
N GLU A 56 8.34 -35.72 -17.76
CA GLU A 56 7.32 -36.17 -16.81
C GLU A 56 7.32 -35.39 -15.49
N TYR A 57 8.46 -34.82 -15.08
CA TYR A 57 8.54 -33.97 -13.89
C TYR A 57 8.01 -32.56 -14.16
N GLY A 58 8.05 -32.08 -15.42
CA GLY A 58 7.47 -30.80 -15.81
C GLY A 58 5.94 -30.82 -15.67
N ASP A 59 5.30 -31.84 -16.25
CA ASP A 59 3.86 -32.08 -16.15
C ASP A 59 3.42 -32.38 -14.70
N GLY A 60 4.19 -33.21 -13.99
CA GLY A 60 3.93 -33.49 -12.57
C GLY A 60 3.97 -32.23 -11.70
N LEU A 61 4.96 -31.35 -11.90
CA LEU A 61 5.05 -30.10 -11.15
C LEU A 61 3.94 -29.12 -11.53
N ALA A 62 3.62 -28.98 -12.82
CA ALA A 62 2.58 -28.08 -13.29
C ALA A 62 1.19 -28.49 -12.77
N SER A 63 0.83 -29.77 -12.93
CA SER A 63 -0.43 -30.32 -12.42
C SER A 63 -0.54 -30.24 -10.90
N PHE A 64 0.55 -30.55 -10.18
CA PHE A 64 0.61 -30.40 -8.72
C PHE A 64 0.35 -28.97 -8.27
N VAL A 65 1.01 -27.97 -8.88
CA VAL A 65 0.83 -26.56 -8.53
C VAL A 65 -0.59 -26.10 -8.86
N LEU A 66 -1.16 -26.50 -10.00
CA LEU A 66 -2.53 -26.13 -10.36
C LEU A 66 -3.57 -26.75 -9.43
N LYS A 67 -3.47 -28.05 -9.12
CA LYS A 67 -4.36 -28.69 -8.14
C LYS A 67 -4.24 -28.00 -6.79
N LEU A 68 -3.01 -27.75 -6.34
CA LEU A 68 -2.76 -27.08 -5.08
C LEU A 68 -3.42 -25.71 -5.04
N ILE A 69 -3.21 -24.84 -6.04
CA ILE A 69 -3.82 -23.50 -6.07
C ILE A 69 -5.36 -23.58 -6.16
N THR A 70 -5.91 -24.64 -6.75
CA THR A 70 -7.37 -24.87 -6.88
C THR A 70 -8.03 -25.27 -5.57
N GLU A 71 -7.29 -25.82 -4.60
CA GLU A 71 -7.79 -26.06 -3.24
C GLU A 71 -8.00 -24.77 -2.42
N TYR A 72 -7.38 -23.66 -2.85
CA TYR A 72 -7.48 -22.36 -2.20
C TYR A 72 -8.41 -21.41 -2.97
N ARG A 73 -8.85 -20.33 -2.32
CA ARG A 73 -9.71 -19.30 -2.93
C ARG A 73 -8.98 -18.52 -4.03
N GLN A 74 -9.12 -18.98 -5.26
CA GLN A 74 -8.50 -18.38 -6.45
C GLN A 74 -9.02 -16.98 -6.80
N ILE A 75 -10.26 -16.62 -6.47
CA ILE A 75 -10.77 -15.28 -6.81
C ILE A 75 -9.98 -14.20 -6.07
N ALA A 76 -9.81 -14.34 -4.75
CA ALA A 76 -9.07 -13.37 -3.94
C ALA A 76 -7.59 -13.28 -4.34
N LEU A 77 -7.02 -14.41 -4.81
CA LEU A 77 -5.70 -14.45 -5.41
C LEU A 77 -5.58 -13.43 -6.56
N TYR A 78 -6.49 -13.46 -7.52
CA TYR A 78 -6.40 -12.60 -8.71
C TYR A 78 -6.95 -11.19 -8.47
N THR A 79 -7.94 -11.00 -7.59
CA THR A 79 -8.62 -9.70 -7.42
C THR A 79 -8.06 -8.83 -6.30
N ASP A 80 -7.41 -9.40 -5.29
CA ASP A 80 -7.06 -8.67 -4.06
C ASP A 80 -5.55 -8.65 -3.78
N THR A 81 -4.78 -9.63 -4.27
CA THR A 81 -3.33 -9.66 -4.02
C THR A 81 -2.59 -8.57 -4.78
N GLY A 82 -1.68 -7.87 -4.10
CA GLY A 82 -0.97 -6.71 -4.64
C GLY A 82 -1.84 -5.46 -4.83
N ILE A 83 -3.15 -5.51 -4.56
CA ILE A 83 -4.07 -4.38 -4.66
C ILE A 83 -4.31 -3.79 -3.27
N MET A 84 -4.29 -2.46 -3.18
CA MET A 84 -4.52 -1.72 -1.95
C MET A 84 -5.91 -2.04 -1.38
N SER A 85 -6.00 -2.28 -0.07
CA SER A 85 -7.25 -2.63 0.58
C SER A 85 -8.27 -1.50 0.52
N ASP A 86 -9.56 -1.85 0.49
CA ASP A 86 -10.63 -0.86 0.68
C ASP A 86 -10.73 -0.35 2.11
N GLN A 87 -10.09 -1.03 3.06
CA GLN A 87 -10.04 -0.57 4.45
C GLN A 87 -9.21 0.71 4.54
N GLY A 88 -9.81 1.75 5.14
CA GLY A 88 -9.12 3.01 5.39
C GLY A 88 -7.78 2.81 6.11
N PHE A 89 -6.78 3.64 5.79
CA PHE A 89 -5.42 3.56 6.32
C PHE A 89 -5.36 3.28 7.83
N PHE A 90 -6.15 4.01 8.63
CA PHE A 90 -6.18 3.87 10.09
C PHE A 90 -6.68 2.50 10.56
N ASN A 91 -7.63 1.90 9.85
CA ASN A 91 -8.13 0.55 10.17
C ASN A 91 -7.04 -0.48 9.90
N SER A 92 -6.36 -0.38 8.76
CA SER A 92 -5.22 -1.23 8.40
C SER A 92 -4.08 -1.07 9.42
N LEU A 93 -3.75 0.17 9.82
CA LEU A 93 -2.72 0.43 10.82
C LEU A 93 -3.11 -0.13 12.19
N ARG A 94 -4.32 0.11 12.67
CA ARG A 94 -4.81 -0.44 13.95
C ARG A 94 -4.79 -1.97 13.94
N ARG A 95 -5.17 -2.59 12.83
CA ARG A 95 -5.11 -4.04 12.64
C ARG A 95 -3.67 -4.57 12.74
N LEU A 96 -2.70 -3.90 12.10
CA LEU A 96 -1.29 -4.29 12.16
C LEU A 96 -0.64 -4.04 13.54
N ILE A 97 -1.00 -2.96 14.23
CA ILE A 97 -0.56 -2.72 15.61
C ILE A 97 -1.17 -3.79 16.53
N GLY A 98 -2.46 -4.08 16.35
CA GLY A 98 -3.15 -5.15 17.07
C GLY A 98 -2.50 -6.51 16.86
N HIS A 99 -2.08 -6.83 15.63
CA HIS A 99 -1.34 -8.06 15.29
C HIS A 99 -0.09 -8.28 16.15
N ARG A 100 0.57 -7.20 16.58
CA ARG A 100 1.77 -7.28 17.44
C ARG A 100 1.45 -7.77 18.86
N PHE A 101 0.21 -7.60 19.32
CA PHE A 101 -0.26 -8.02 20.63
C PHE A 101 -1.12 -9.28 20.59
N LEU A 102 -1.89 -9.46 19.50
CA LEU A 102 -2.76 -10.61 19.27
C LEU A 102 -2.61 -11.04 17.80
N PRO A 103 -1.98 -12.20 17.51
CA PRO A 103 -1.81 -12.70 16.15
C PRO A 103 -3.17 -12.79 15.44
N LEU A 104 -3.19 -12.39 14.17
CA LEU A 104 -4.39 -12.50 13.35
C LEU A 104 -4.56 -13.96 12.97
N LEU A 105 -5.81 -14.46 13.03
CA LEU A 105 -6.12 -15.79 12.56
C LEU A 105 -5.78 -15.89 11.07
N PRO A 106 -4.93 -16.85 10.66
CA PRO A 106 -4.64 -17.09 9.25
C PRO A 106 -5.93 -17.40 8.50
N GLN A 107 -6.01 -16.97 7.25
CA GLN A 107 -7.09 -17.42 6.36
C GLN A 107 -6.63 -18.71 5.71
N GLU A 108 -6.96 -19.85 6.32
CA GLU A 108 -6.47 -21.18 5.92
C GLU A 108 -6.71 -21.51 4.44
N ASP A 109 -7.73 -20.89 3.82
CA ASP A 109 -8.10 -21.04 2.42
C ASP A 109 -7.54 -19.95 1.48
N SER A 110 -6.59 -19.14 1.96
CA SER A 110 -5.96 -18.08 1.17
C SER A 110 -4.67 -18.54 0.52
N VAL A 111 -4.56 -18.33 -0.80
CA VAL A 111 -3.31 -18.51 -1.55
C VAL A 111 -2.18 -17.65 -0.97
N VAL A 112 -2.49 -16.51 -0.37
CA VAL A 112 -1.48 -15.66 0.28
C VAL A 112 -0.85 -16.36 1.47
N GLU A 113 -1.61 -17.12 2.26
CA GLU A 113 -1.04 -17.91 3.37
C GLU A 113 -0.17 -19.05 2.84
N LEU A 114 -0.61 -19.72 1.75
CA LEU A 114 0.21 -20.72 1.08
C LEU A 114 1.56 -20.11 0.63
N VAL A 115 1.52 -18.96 -0.04
CA VAL A 115 2.75 -18.26 -0.47
C VAL A 115 3.59 -17.84 0.74
N SER A 116 3.00 -17.34 1.81
CA SER A 116 3.71 -17.02 3.06
C SER A 116 4.37 -18.24 3.71
N TYR A 117 3.74 -19.41 3.62
CA TYR A 117 4.30 -20.67 4.11
C TYR A 117 5.46 -21.17 3.23
N LEU A 118 5.29 -21.10 1.90
CA LEU A 118 6.32 -21.50 0.94
C LEU A 118 7.55 -20.57 1.00
N PHE A 119 7.31 -19.25 1.03
CA PHE A 119 8.32 -18.18 1.03
C PHE A 119 8.42 -17.50 2.40
N ASP A 120 8.85 -18.28 3.39
CA ASP A 120 8.91 -17.90 4.80
C ASP A 120 10.09 -17.00 5.19
N LYS A 121 11.00 -16.65 4.26
CA LYS A 121 12.19 -15.84 4.54
C LYS A 121 12.04 -14.42 4.00
N SER A 122 12.48 -13.43 4.78
CA SER A 122 12.49 -12.02 4.36
C SER A 122 13.38 -11.72 3.14
N THR A 123 14.30 -12.63 2.81
CA THR A 123 15.17 -12.53 1.63
C THR A 123 14.59 -13.17 0.37
N ASP A 124 13.40 -13.79 0.46
CA ASP A 124 12.82 -14.56 -0.64
C ASP A 124 12.56 -13.71 -1.89
N GLU A 125 11.94 -12.54 -1.70
CA GLU A 125 11.73 -11.55 -2.78
C GLU A 125 13.05 -11.17 -3.47
N ARG A 126 14.16 -11.08 -2.72
CA ARG A 126 15.44 -10.63 -3.25
C ARG A 126 16.14 -11.70 -4.06
N TRP A 127 16.23 -12.94 -3.59
CA TRP A 127 16.97 -13.97 -4.34
C TRP A 127 16.24 -14.36 -5.63
N LEU A 128 14.90 -14.36 -5.62
CA LEU A 128 14.10 -14.59 -6.83
C LEU A 128 14.32 -13.50 -7.88
N ALA A 129 14.50 -12.25 -7.46
CA ALA A 129 14.81 -11.14 -8.34
C ALA A 129 16.21 -11.23 -8.99
N HIS A 130 17.08 -12.12 -8.52
CA HIS A 130 18.40 -12.36 -9.13
C HIS A 130 18.39 -13.46 -10.20
N ILE A 131 17.27 -14.18 -10.38
CA ILE A 131 17.14 -15.19 -11.43
C ILE A 131 17.03 -14.48 -12.77
N ASP A 132 17.88 -14.86 -13.73
CA ASP A 132 17.90 -14.25 -15.05
C ASP A 132 16.60 -14.56 -15.81
N LYS A 133 16.15 -13.61 -16.64
CA LYS A 133 14.88 -13.71 -17.38
C LYS A 133 14.83 -14.94 -18.29
N ASP A 134 15.91 -15.27 -18.98
CA ASP A 134 16.03 -16.45 -19.86
C ASP A 134 15.72 -17.76 -19.12
N LYS A 135 16.08 -17.85 -17.84
CA LYS A 135 15.82 -19.04 -17.01
C LYS A 135 14.37 -19.13 -16.60
N TRP A 136 13.73 -17.99 -16.32
CA TRP A 136 12.28 -17.96 -16.09
C TRP A 136 11.51 -18.39 -17.33
N ASP A 137 11.84 -17.80 -18.49
CA ASP A 137 11.19 -18.13 -19.77
C ASP A 137 11.36 -19.64 -20.07
N THR A 138 12.58 -20.18 -19.90
CA THR A 138 12.86 -21.62 -20.08
C THR A 138 12.08 -22.49 -19.09
N LEU A 139 12.00 -22.09 -17.82
CA LEU A 139 11.29 -22.85 -16.80
C LEU A 139 9.79 -22.91 -17.12
N VAL A 140 9.17 -21.79 -17.48
CA VAL A 140 7.75 -21.74 -17.85
C VAL A 140 7.48 -22.62 -19.06
N ALA A 141 8.35 -22.57 -20.09
CA ALA A 141 8.23 -23.41 -21.27
C ALA A 141 8.34 -24.92 -20.98
N LEU A 142 9.05 -25.32 -19.92
CA LEU A 142 9.19 -26.73 -19.51
C LEU A 142 8.02 -27.25 -18.65
N LEU A 143 7.21 -26.37 -18.08
CA LEU A 143 6.02 -26.71 -17.28
C LEU A 143 4.80 -26.96 -18.18
N GLN A 144 4.91 -27.98 -19.04
CA GLN A 144 3.85 -28.39 -19.96
C GLN A 144 2.87 -29.33 -19.27
N ILE A 145 1.57 -29.10 -19.48
CA ILE A 145 0.49 -29.91 -18.90
C ILE A 145 -0.02 -30.88 -19.96
N LYS A 146 -0.12 -32.15 -19.62
CA LYS A 146 -0.67 -33.18 -20.52
C LYS A 146 -2.19 -33.05 -20.67
N GLU A 147 -2.70 -33.65 -21.75
CA GLU A 147 -4.13 -33.66 -22.10
C GLU A 147 -5.04 -34.12 -20.94
N GLU A 148 -4.59 -35.10 -20.17
CA GLU A 148 -5.33 -35.64 -19.00
C GLU A 148 -5.60 -34.61 -17.89
N HIS A 149 -4.82 -33.52 -17.86
CA HIS A 149 -4.88 -32.47 -16.84
C HIS A 149 -5.46 -31.15 -17.36
N LEU A 150 -5.97 -31.10 -18.60
CA LEU A 150 -6.52 -29.87 -19.20
C LEU A 150 -7.70 -29.28 -18.42
N GLY A 151 -8.49 -30.11 -17.72
CA GLY A 151 -9.57 -29.62 -16.85
C GLY A 151 -9.09 -28.69 -15.73
N LEU A 152 -7.85 -28.87 -15.25
CA LEU A 152 -7.22 -27.96 -14.27
C LEU A 152 -6.90 -26.60 -14.90
N VAL A 153 -6.42 -26.62 -16.15
CA VAL A 153 -6.13 -25.40 -16.92
C VAL A 153 -7.41 -24.64 -17.20
N ALA A 154 -8.47 -25.35 -17.63
CA ALA A 154 -9.78 -24.77 -17.84
C ALA A 154 -10.34 -24.10 -16.57
N THR A 155 -10.19 -24.77 -15.43
CA THR A 155 -10.60 -24.24 -14.11
C THR A 155 -9.82 -22.96 -13.76
N ALA A 156 -8.50 -22.98 -13.90
CA ALA A 156 -7.66 -21.81 -13.64
C ALA A 156 -7.99 -20.63 -14.57
N LYS A 157 -8.16 -20.89 -15.87
CA LYS A 157 -8.59 -19.87 -16.84
C LYS A 157 -9.95 -19.29 -16.47
N ASN A 158 -10.93 -20.12 -16.10
CA ASN A 158 -12.24 -19.64 -15.66
C ASN A 158 -12.16 -18.72 -14.43
N SER A 159 -11.31 -19.06 -13.46
CA SER A 159 -11.06 -18.21 -12.29
C SER A 159 -10.41 -16.87 -12.65
N ILE A 160 -9.44 -16.87 -13.58
CA ILE A 160 -8.81 -15.65 -14.09
C ILE A 160 -9.84 -14.76 -14.81
N LEU A 161 -10.66 -15.35 -15.69
CA LEU A 161 -11.71 -14.64 -16.43
C LEU A 161 -12.77 -14.05 -15.48
N ASN A 162 -13.16 -14.78 -14.43
CA ASN A 162 -14.03 -14.24 -13.37
C ASN A 162 -13.39 -13.04 -12.65
N ALA A 163 -12.09 -13.12 -12.36
CA ALA A 163 -11.36 -12.03 -11.73
C ALA A 163 -11.29 -10.78 -12.62
N ILE A 164 -11.11 -10.94 -13.94
CA ILE A 164 -11.20 -9.84 -14.92
C ILE A 164 -12.54 -9.13 -14.80
N ILE A 165 -13.66 -9.87 -14.79
CA ILE A 165 -15.01 -9.28 -14.62
C ILE A 165 -15.13 -8.52 -13.30
N ILE A 166 -14.71 -9.12 -12.18
CA ILE A 166 -14.82 -8.51 -10.85
C ILE A 166 -14.00 -7.23 -10.77
N LEU A 167 -12.74 -7.27 -11.20
CA LEU A 167 -11.86 -6.10 -11.24
C LEU A 167 -12.43 -5.02 -12.16
N SER A 168 -13.02 -5.43 -13.28
CA SER A 168 -13.63 -4.52 -14.22
C SER A 168 -14.80 -3.74 -13.61
N TYR A 169 -15.71 -4.42 -12.89
CA TYR A 169 -16.76 -3.75 -12.13
C TYR A 169 -16.20 -2.81 -11.05
N ARG A 170 -15.12 -3.21 -10.35
CA ARG A 170 -14.45 -2.36 -9.36
C ARG A 170 -13.84 -1.11 -10.01
N VAL A 171 -13.22 -1.24 -11.18
CA VAL A 171 -12.69 -0.11 -11.98
C VAL A 171 -13.81 0.86 -12.33
N SER A 172 -14.95 0.38 -12.85
CA SER A 172 -16.10 1.23 -13.14
C SER A 172 -16.66 1.88 -11.88
N GLY A 173 -16.79 1.13 -10.79
CA GLY A 173 -17.28 1.66 -9.51
C GLY A 173 -16.39 2.75 -8.91
N ILE A 174 -15.07 2.61 -8.97
CA ILE A 174 -14.13 3.63 -8.50
C ILE A 174 -14.12 4.84 -9.45
N GLY A 175 -14.07 4.60 -10.77
CA GLY A 175 -14.04 5.67 -11.78
C GLY A 175 -15.29 6.54 -11.79
N LEU A 176 -16.44 5.98 -11.36
CA LEU A 176 -17.72 6.69 -11.25
C LEU A 176 -18.04 7.15 -9.83
N HIS A 177 -17.09 7.07 -8.90
CA HIS A 177 -17.36 7.38 -7.50
C HIS A 177 -17.56 8.90 -7.29
N PRO A 178 -18.57 9.34 -6.50
CA PRO A 178 -18.88 10.76 -6.32
C PRO A 178 -17.70 11.61 -5.85
N GLU A 179 -16.92 11.14 -4.87
CA GLU A 179 -15.75 11.89 -4.36
C GLU A 179 -14.69 12.17 -5.46
N LEU A 180 -14.54 11.25 -6.42
CA LEU A 180 -13.64 11.43 -7.54
C LEU A 180 -14.19 12.47 -8.53
N MET A 181 -15.50 12.44 -8.78
CA MET A 181 -16.20 13.42 -9.62
C MET A 181 -16.20 14.82 -9.00
N GLU A 182 -16.43 14.93 -7.70
CA GLU A 182 -16.38 16.22 -6.98
C GLU A 182 -14.97 16.82 -7.02
N SER A 183 -13.94 15.97 -6.85
CA SER A 183 -12.54 16.41 -6.83
C SER A 183 -12.01 16.72 -8.23
N TYR A 184 -12.56 16.11 -9.27
CA TYR A 184 -12.22 16.36 -10.67
C TYR A 184 -13.49 16.27 -11.56
N PRO A 185 -14.29 17.34 -11.65
CA PRO A 185 -15.55 17.33 -12.42
C PRO A 185 -15.38 17.00 -13.91
N GLN A 186 -14.20 17.30 -14.46
CA GLN A 186 -13.85 16.92 -15.83
C GLN A 186 -13.76 15.40 -16.04
N ILE A 187 -13.75 14.58 -14.97
CA ILE A 187 -13.81 13.11 -15.09
C ILE A 187 -15.13 12.66 -15.72
N LEU A 188 -16.20 13.46 -15.58
CA LEU A 188 -17.52 13.14 -16.14
C LEU A 188 -17.44 12.95 -17.66
N ASN A 189 -16.55 13.67 -18.34
CA ASN A 189 -16.31 13.54 -19.78
C ASN A 189 -15.70 12.17 -20.15
N TYR A 190 -15.13 11.45 -19.19
CA TYR A 190 -14.47 10.16 -19.35
C TYR A 190 -15.20 9.02 -18.62
N SER A 191 -16.35 9.31 -18.00
CA SER A 191 -17.21 8.31 -17.34
C SER A 191 -17.57 7.17 -18.29
N ALA A 192 -17.77 7.50 -19.57
CA ALA A 192 -18.02 6.53 -20.64
C ALA A 192 -16.86 5.53 -20.82
N SER A 193 -15.60 5.94 -20.67
CA SER A 193 -14.45 5.04 -20.81
C SER A 193 -14.45 3.96 -19.73
N PHE A 194 -14.75 4.32 -18.47
CA PHE A 194 -14.83 3.35 -17.37
C PHE A 194 -15.98 2.35 -17.52
N VAL A 195 -17.08 2.74 -18.17
CA VAL A 195 -18.20 1.85 -18.48
C VAL A 195 -17.88 0.98 -19.69
N ALA A 196 -17.35 1.58 -20.76
CA ALA A 196 -16.97 0.88 -21.99
C ALA A 196 -15.95 -0.23 -21.72
N GLN A 197 -14.95 0.02 -20.86
CA GLN A 197 -13.98 -1.01 -20.48
C GLN A 197 -14.65 -2.23 -19.83
N ASN A 198 -15.74 -2.03 -19.07
CA ASN A 198 -16.48 -3.13 -18.48
C ASN A 198 -17.30 -3.93 -19.49
N GLN A 199 -17.91 -3.23 -20.45
CA GLN A 199 -18.62 -3.88 -21.55
C GLN A 199 -17.66 -4.75 -22.37
N GLU A 200 -16.48 -4.22 -22.74
CA GLU A 200 -15.46 -4.98 -23.47
C GLU A 200 -14.89 -6.13 -22.64
N ALA A 201 -14.68 -5.96 -21.32
CA ALA A 201 -14.21 -7.04 -20.45
C ALA A 201 -15.19 -8.20 -20.39
N VAL A 202 -16.49 -7.92 -20.22
CA VAL A 202 -17.54 -8.94 -20.21
C VAL A 202 -17.65 -9.62 -21.57
N LEU A 203 -17.58 -8.86 -22.66
CA LEU A 203 -17.64 -9.39 -24.02
C LEU A 203 -16.46 -10.34 -24.29
N PHE A 204 -15.23 -9.90 -24.03
CA PHE A 204 -14.01 -10.69 -24.18
C PHE A 204 -14.10 -11.98 -23.38
N VAL A 205 -14.48 -11.91 -22.10
CA VAL A 205 -14.57 -13.09 -21.23
C VAL A 205 -15.57 -14.11 -21.75
N ASN A 206 -16.75 -13.67 -22.18
CA ASN A 206 -17.78 -14.57 -22.70
C ASN A 206 -17.34 -15.23 -24.03
N GLN A 207 -16.76 -14.45 -24.94
CA GLN A 207 -16.23 -14.97 -26.19
C GLN A 207 -15.10 -15.98 -25.96
N TYR A 208 -14.19 -15.68 -25.03
CA TYR A 208 -13.09 -16.57 -24.68
C TYR A 208 -13.61 -17.89 -24.10
N ARG A 209 -14.54 -17.86 -23.14
CA ARG A 209 -15.15 -19.08 -22.57
C ARG A 209 -15.78 -19.96 -23.63
N GLN A 210 -16.53 -19.35 -24.55
CA GLN A 210 -17.21 -20.08 -25.61
C GLN A 210 -16.22 -20.68 -26.61
N ALA A 211 -15.22 -19.91 -27.06
CA ALA A 211 -14.26 -20.36 -28.06
C ALA A 211 -13.36 -21.50 -27.54
N HIS A 212 -13.02 -21.48 -26.25
CA HIS A 212 -12.18 -22.49 -25.60
C HIS A 212 -12.98 -23.61 -24.91
N GLU A 213 -14.31 -23.60 -25.02
CA GLU A 213 -15.21 -24.57 -24.36
C GLU A 213 -14.93 -24.73 -22.84
N LEU A 214 -14.62 -23.63 -22.15
CA LEU A 214 -14.19 -23.71 -20.75
C LEU A 214 -15.29 -24.21 -19.80
N ASP A 215 -16.56 -24.08 -20.18
CA ASP A 215 -17.70 -24.55 -19.39
C ASP A 215 -17.80 -26.10 -19.36
N THR A 216 -17.19 -26.79 -20.33
CA THR A 216 -17.09 -28.26 -20.37
C THR A 216 -15.76 -28.78 -19.82
N LEU A 217 -14.91 -27.88 -19.30
CA LEU A 217 -13.59 -28.17 -18.72
C LEU A 217 -12.60 -28.83 -19.70
N THR A 218 -12.68 -28.50 -20.99
CA THR A 218 -11.80 -29.06 -22.03
C THR A 218 -10.62 -28.15 -22.37
N ASP A 219 -10.82 -26.83 -22.42
CA ASP A 219 -9.82 -25.85 -22.86
C ASP A 219 -9.24 -26.15 -24.26
N ILE A 220 -10.12 -26.25 -25.25
CA ILE A 220 -9.71 -26.46 -26.64
C ILE A 220 -8.96 -25.24 -27.19
N THR A 221 -8.10 -25.46 -28.18
CA THR A 221 -7.51 -24.37 -28.96
C THR A 221 -8.43 -24.03 -30.14
N PRO A 222 -9.08 -22.86 -30.17
CA PRO A 222 -9.97 -22.49 -31.27
C PRO A 222 -9.18 -22.25 -32.56
N GLU A 223 -9.82 -22.49 -33.72
CA GLU A 223 -9.23 -22.19 -35.03
C GLU A 223 -8.90 -20.70 -35.21
N LYS A 224 -9.70 -19.83 -34.58
CA LYS A 224 -9.48 -18.39 -34.53
C LYS A 224 -9.41 -17.93 -33.09
N ALA A 225 -8.26 -17.38 -32.71
CA ALA A 225 -8.07 -16.78 -31.40
C ALA A 225 -9.06 -15.61 -31.16
N VAL A 226 -9.54 -15.50 -29.93
CA VAL A 226 -10.37 -14.37 -29.50
C VAL A 226 -9.50 -13.12 -29.36
N ASP A 227 -9.93 -12.03 -30.00
CA ASP A 227 -9.17 -10.78 -30.01
C ASP A 227 -9.35 -10.03 -28.69
N ALA A 228 -8.25 -9.85 -27.94
CA ALA A 228 -8.22 -9.09 -26.70
C ALA A 228 -7.96 -7.58 -26.92
N ALA A 229 -7.61 -7.16 -28.13
CA ALA A 229 -7.23 -5.77 -28.41
C ALA A 229 -8.29 -4.74 -28.01
N PRO A 230 -9.61 -4.94 -28.24
CA PRO A 230 -10.64 -3.99 -27.82
C PRO A 230 -10.61 -3.70 -26.31
N LEU A 231 -10.50 -4.76 -25.49
CA LEU A 231 -10.37 -4.62 -24.03
C LEU A 231 -9.08 -3.88 -23.66
N LEU A 232 -7.94 -4.25 -24.24
CA LEU A 232 -6.65 -3.64 -23.94
C LEU A 232 -6.62 -2.14 -24.28
N VAL A 233 -7.27 -1.72 -25.37
CA VAL A 233 -7.41 -0.31 -25.76
C VAL A 233 -8.27 0.45 -24.75
N MET A 234 -9.39 -0.13 -24.28
CA MET A 234 -10.21 0.51 -23.25
C MET A 234 -9.48 0.64 -21.90
N LEU A 235 -8.64 -0.33 -21.54
CA LEU A 235 -7.79 -0.26 -20.35
C LEU A 235 -6.76 0.87 -20.48
N GLU A 236 -6.10 1.00 -21.63
CA GLU A 236 -5.14 2.08 -21.89
C GLU A 236 -5.80 3.46 -21.77
N GLN A 237 -7.00 3.64 -22.33
CA GLN A 237 -7.76 4.89 -22.18
C GLN A 237 -8.07 5.20 -20.70
N CYS A 238 -8.45 4.19 -19.92
CA CYS A 238 -8.67 4.37 -18.48
C CYS A 238 -7.37 4.75 -17.75
N GLU A 239 -6.25 4.13 -18.10
CA GLU A 239 -4.92 4.43 -17.54
C GLU A 239 -4.49 5.88 -17.85
N GLU A 240 -4.74 6.38 -19.06
CA GLU A 240 -4.47 7.77 -19.45
C GLU A 240 -5.30 8.79 -18.64
N VAL A 241 -6.60 8.49 -18.45
CA VAL A 241 -7.50 9.30 -17.63
C VAL A 241 -6.98 9.35 -16.20
N VAL A 242 -6.63 8.19 -15.64
CA VAL A 242 -6.08 8.06 -14.29
C VAL A 242 -4.77 8.84 -14.12
N ALA A 243 -3.85 8.73 -15.07
CA ALA A 243 -2.60 9.47 -15.06
C ALA A 243 -2.82 10.99 -15.10
N THR A 244 -3.82 11.44 -15.88
CA THR A 244 -4.20 12.86 -15.99
C THR A 244 -4.80 13.38 -14.69
N VAL A 245 -5.77 12.64 -14.12
CA VAL A 245 -6.40 12.96 -12.84
C VAL A 245 -5.33 13.05 -11.76
N ARG A 246 -4.45 12.04 -11.65
CA ARG A 246 -3.36 11.99 -10.67
C ARG A 246 -2.47 13.23 -10.73
N LYS A 247 -2.01 13.63 -11.91
CA LYS A 247 -1.16 14.83 -12.10
C LYS A 247 -1.82 16.11 -11.56
N ARG A 248 -3.14 16.24 -11.67
CA ARG A 248 -3.86 17.43 -11.19
C ARG A 248 -4.16 17.36 -9.70
N ILE A 249 -4.50 16.18 -9.22
CA ILE A 249 -4.96 15.89 -7.86
C ILE A 249 -3.77 16.03 -6.89
N TYR A 250 -2.55 15.69 -7.31
CA TYR A 250 -1.32 16.03 -6.56
C TYR A 250 -1.11 17.55 -6.32
N LYS A 251 -1.68 18.43 -7.16
CA LYS A 251 -1.52 19.89 -7.03
C LYS A 251 -2.56 20.54 -6.11
N THR A 252 -3.76 19.97 -5.97
CA THR A 252 -4.88 20.59 -5.24
C THR A 252 -5.05 20.12 -3.80
N GLY A 253 -4.29 19.11 -3.35
CA GLY A 253 -4.40 18.56 -2.00
C GLY A 253 -5.59 17.59 -1.90
N ILE A 254 -5.32 16.35 -1.50
CA ILE A 254 -6.28 15.24 -1.65
C ILE A 254 -6.56 14.58 -0.30
N SER A 255 -7.76 14.01 -0.14
CA SER A 255 -8.05 13.09 0.94
C SER A 255 -7.20 11.80 0.81
N ILE A 256 -6.73 11.23 1.92
CA ILE A 256 -6.04 9.92 1.91
C ILE A 256 -6.92 8.85 1.23
N ARG A 257 -8.25 8.98 1.40
CA ARG A 257 -9.24 8.08 0.79
C ARG A 257 -9.18 8.13 -0.73
N LEU A 258 -9.20 9.33 -1.34
CA LEU A 258 -9.17 9.46 -2.79
C LEU A 258 -7.82 9.02 -3.37
N THR A 259 -6.70 9.26 -2.68
CA THR A 259 -5.42 8.68 -3.13
C THR A 259 -5.44 7.16 -3.10
N ASN A 260 -5.96 6.55 -2.03
CA ASN A 260 -6.08 5.09 -1.97
C ASN A 260 -6.99 4.58 -3.08
N MET A 261 -8.10 5.26 -3.38
CA MET A 261 -8.96 4.93 -4.52
C MET A 261 -8.21 4.98 -5.85
N MET A 262 -7.43 6.04 -6.09
CA MET A 262 -6.62 6.17 -7.32
C MET A 262 -5.57 5.06 -7.43
N MET A 263 -4.90 4.73 -6.33
CA MET A 263 -3.91 3.65 -6.31
C MET A 263 -4.57 2.29 -6.60
N ARG A 264 -5.73 2.02 -5.99
CA ARG A 264 -6.51 0.80 -6.28
C ARG A 264 -6.97 0.74 -7.73
N LEU A 265 -7.38 1.88 -8.30
CA LEU A 265 -7.80 1.97 -9.69
C LEU A 265 -6.64 1.63 -10.63
N GLU A 266 -5.46 2.22 -10.42
CA GLU A 266 -4.23 1.90 -11.17
C GLU A 266 -3.87 0.41 -11.07
N GLN A 267 -3.85 -0.13 -9.85
CA GLN A 267 -3.52 -1.53 -9.60
C GLN A 267 -4.55 -2.49 -10.21
N SER A 268 -5.84 -2.13 -10.20
CA SER A 268 -6.90 -2.95 -10.79
C SER A 268 -6.80 -2.96 -12.31
N LEU A 269 -6.53 -1.82 -12.95
CA LEU A 269 -6.30 -1.73 -14.40
C LEU A 269 -5.10 -2.58 -14.83
N GLN A 270 -3.96 -2.41 -14.17
CA GLN A 270 -2.75 -3.20 -14.44
C GLN A 270 -3.01 -4.69 -14.22
N ARG A 271 -3.74 -5.07 -13.17
CA ARG A 271 -4.09 -6.47 -12.93
C ARG A 271 -4.96 -7.04 -14.04
N ILE A 272 -5.97 -6.32 -14.52
CA ILE A 272 -6.80 -6.79 -15.65
C ILE A 272 -5.93 -7.03 -16.88
N ARG A 273 -4.97 -6.14 -17.18
CA ARG A 273 -4.02 -6.30 -18.29
C ARG A 273 -3.20 -7.59 -18.17
N ILE A 274 -2.54 -7.81 -17.02
CA ILE A 274 -1.75 -9.03 -16.75
C ILE A 274 -2.61 -10.28 -16.91
N LEU A 275 -3.83 -10.27 -16.35
CA LEU A 275 -4.73 -11.43 -16.42
C LEU A 275 -5.23 -11.68 -17.85
N THR A 276 -5.41 -10.62 -18.65
CA THR A 276 -5.79 -10.74 -20.06
C THR A 276 -4.64 -11.36 -20.86
N GLU A 277 -3.42 -10.82 -20.73
CA GLU A 277 -2.21 -11.34 -21.38
C GLU A 277 -1.91 -12.79 -21.00
N LEU A 278 -2.15 -13.16 -19.74
CA LEU A 278 -2.00 -14.54 -19.25
C LEU A 278 -2.91 -15.55 -19.97
N VAL A 279 -4.10 -15.11 -20.39
CA VAL A 279 -5.13 -15.98 -20.97
C VAL A 279 -5.12 -15.94 -22.50
N SER A 280 -4.88 -14.79 -23.12
CA SER A 280 -4.89 -14.63 -24.57
C SER A 280 -3.53 -14.85 -25.26
N ASP A 281 -2.43 -14.96 -24.50
CA ASP A 281 -1.05 -15.09 -25.00
C ASP A 281 -0.70 -14.11 -26.15
N VAL A 282 -1.23 -12.89 -26.04
CA VAL A 282 -1.01 -11.84 -27.04
C VAL A 282 0.48 -11.47 -27.02
N ASP A 283 1.11 -11.48 -28.20
CA ASP A 283 2.54 -11.21 -28.41
C ASP A 283 3.51 -12.15 -27.66
N HIS A 284 3.11 -13.40 -27.36
CA HIS A 284 3.94 -14.34 -26.57
C HIS A 284 4.31 -13.81 -25.16
N LYS A 285 3.42 -13.01 -24.56
CA LYS A 285 3.64 -12.38 -23.24
C LYS A 285 3.20 -13.23 -22.06
N ARG A 286 2.61 -14.42 -22.29
CA ARG A 286 2.11 -15.29 -21.22
C ARG A 286 3.16 -15.58 -20.15
N ASP A 287 4.38 -15.90 -20.56
CA ASP A 287 5.47 -16.25 -19.63
C ASP A 287 5.83 -15.06 -18.74
N GLY A 288 5.88 -13.85 -19.32
CA GLY A 288 6.06 -12.61 -18.59
C GLY A 288 4.94 -12.36 -17.56
N ALA A 289 3.69 -12.57 -17.95
CA ALA A 289 2.53 -12.40 -17.07
C ALA A 289 2.53 -13.39 -15.89
N ILE A 290 2.97 -14.64 -16.11
CA ILE A 290 3.15 -15.65 -15.04
C ILE A 290 4.20 -15.16 -14.03
N ILE A 291 5.35 -14.70 -14.52
CA ILE A 291 6.45 -14.22 -13.67
C ILE A 291 5.99 -13.00 -12.84
N GLU A 292 5.33 -12.03 -13.48
CA GLU A 292 4.85 -10.82 -12.79
C GLU A 292 3.81 -11.15 -11.72
N LEU A 293 2.90 -12.10 -11.99
CA LEU A 293 1.92 -12.57 -11.01
C LEU A 293 2.59 -13.26 -9.82
N ILE A 294 3.56 -14.15 -10.05
CA ILE A 294 4.31 -14.84 -8.99
C ILE A 294 5.07 -13.83 -8.12
N GLN A 295 5.78 -12.89 -8.74
CA GLN A 295 6.53 -11.86 -8.02
C GLN A 295 5.59 -10.97 -7.19
N SER A 296 4.45 -10.57 -7.76
CA SER A 296 3.42 -9.80 -7.07
C SER A 296 2.89 -10.53 -5.83
N LEU A 297 2.69 -11.85 -5.94
CA LEU A 297 2.22 -12.68 -4.84
C LEU A 297 3.22 -12.77 -3.70
N ILE A 298 4.48 -13.04 -4.03
CA ILE A 298 5.57 -13.17 -3.05
C ILE A 298 5.82 -11.84 -2.34
N SER A 299 5.80 -10.73 -3.08
CA SER A 299 5.90 -9.38 -2.51
C SER A 299 4.72 -9.09 -1.57
N THR A 300 3.50 -9.45 -1.97
CA THR A 300 2.29 -9.26 -1.14
C THR A 300 2.35 -10.09 0.15
N ALA A 301 2.69 -11.37 0.04
CA ALA A 301 2.80 -12.30 1.16
C ALA A 301 3.85 -11.83 2.19
N SER A 302 5.03 -11.41 1.72
CA SER A 302 6.12 -10.94 2.57
C SER A 302 5.84 -9.59 3.26
N ARG A 303 5.02 -8.72 2.64
CA ARG A 303 4.75 -7.36 3.13
C ARG A 303 3.41 -7.22 3.87
N ARG A 304 2.58 -8.27 3.90
CA ARG A 304 1.21 -8.26 4.45
C ARG A 304 1.10 -7.72 5.88
N TYR A 305 2.08 -8.03 6.74
CA TYR A 305 2.12 -7.59 8.14
C TYR A 305 3.10 -6.44 8.41
N SER A 306 3.65 -5.82 7.35
CA SER A 306 4.64 -4.76 7.49
C SER A 306 3.98 -3.39 7.73
N ILE A 307 4.10 -2.90 8.97
CA ILE A 307 3.72 -1.52 9.30
C ILE A 307 4.57 -0.53 8.50
N GLY A 308 5.86 -0.83 8.31
CA GLY A 308 6.77 0.01 7.54
C GLY A 308 6.32 0.18 6.09
N TYR A 309 5.91 -0.90 5.44
CA TYR A 309 5.39 -0.85 4.07
C TYR A 309 4.08 -0.06 3.97
N LEU A 310 3.17 -0.24 4.94
CA LEU A 310 1.93 0.54 5.00
C LEU A 310 2.22 2.04 5.15
N ILE A 311 3.20 2.40 6.00
CA ILE A 311 3.63 3.78 6.19
C ILE A 311 4.26 4.29 4.89
N ASP A 312 5.22 3.59 4.30
CA ASP A 312 5.96 4.03 3.11
C ASP A 312 5.02 4.37 1.93
N ASN A 313 4.07 3.47 1.64
CA ASN A 313 3.04 3.69 0.60
C ASN A 313 2.12 4.89 0.89
N ASN A 314 2.01 5.34 2.14
CA ASN A 314 1.16 6.46 2.56
C ASN A 314 1.94 7.70 3.06
N THR A 315 3.28 7.66 3.10
CA THR A 315 4.10 8.62 3.87
C THR A 315 4.07 10.02 3.26
N LYS A 316 4.15 10.13 1.93
CA LYS A 316 4.13 11.43 1.24
C LYS A 316 2.86 12.23 1.58
N LEU A 317 1.74 11.54 1.84
CA LEU A 317 0.43 12.16 2.05
C LEU A 317 0.12 12.37 3.53
N LEU A 318 0.53 11.44 4.40
CA LEU A 318 0.48 11.64 5.84
C LEU A 318 1.31 12.86 6.24
N SER A 319 2.55 12.95 5.74
CA SER A 319 3.41 14.09 6.00
C SER A 319 2.80 15.39 5.48
N LYS A 320 2.22 15.39 4.27
CA LYS A 320 1.55 16.58 3.72
C LYS A 320 0.31 16.98 4.53
N LYS A 321 -0.59 16.05 4.86
CA LYS A 321 -1.80 16.37 5.66
C LYS A 321 -1.48 16.78 7.10
N VAL A 322 -0.53 16.11 7.74
CA VAL A 322 -0.06 16.52 9.08
C VAL A 322 0.53 17.92 8.99
N THR A 323 1.31 18.21 7.95
CA THR A 323 1.88 19.55 7.70
C THR A 323 0.80 20.58 7.40
N GLU A 324 -0.17 20.31 6.53
CA GLU A 324 -1.29 21.22 6.20
C GLU A 324 -2.16 21.52 7.42
N ASN A 325 -2.52 20.49 8.20
CA ASN A 325 -3.36 20.67 9.38
C ASN A 325 -2.59 21.37 10.52
N ALA A 326 -1.32 21.03 10.72
CA ALA A 326 -0.46 21.73 11.68
C ALA A 326 -0.12 23.15 11.23
N SER A 327 -0.01 23.40 9.92
CA SER A 327 0.20 24.72 9.32
C SER A 327 -1.02 25.62 9.51
N ARG A 328 -2.25 25.12 9.26
CA ARG A 328 -3.49 25.87 9.53
C ARG A 328 -3.62 26.33 10.99
N VAL A 329 -3.19 25.49 11.94
CA VAL A 329 -3.17 25.88 13.36
C VAL A 329 -1.96 26.77 13.67
N GLY A 330 -0.85 26.60 12.94
CA GLY A 330 0.38 27.38 13.02
C GLY A 330 0.26 28.83 12.54
N GLU A 331 -0.59 29.13 11.54
CA GLU A 331 -0.83 30.49 11.03
C GLU A 331 -1.26 31.45 12.15
N HIS A 332 -2.04 30.98 13.12
CA HIS A 332 -2.46 31.79 14.26
C HIS A 332 -1.32 32.15 15.23
N TYR A 333 -0.15 31.53 15.09
CA TYR A 333 1.07 31.83 15.84
C TYR A 333 2.05 32.72 15.08
N ILE A 334 1.68 33.18 13.87
CA ILE A 334 2.47 34.07 13.04
C ILE A 334 1.68 35.38 12.91
N SER A 335 2.33 36.51 13.15
CA SER A 335 1.72 37.83 13.04
C SER A 335 2.65 38.76 12.28
N THR A 336 2.09 39.53 11.36
CA THR A 336 2.83 40.43 10.46
C THR A 336 2.61 41.90 10.79
N ASP A 337 1.68 42.21 11.70
CA ASP A 337 1.23 43.55 12.00
C ASP A 337 1.23 43.87 13.51
N LYS A 338 1.20 45.18 13.82
CA LYS A 338 1.22 45.66 15.22
C LYS A 338 0.01 45.19 16.04
N ALA A 339 -1.17 45.04 15.43
CA ALA A 339 -2.35 44.59 16.15
C ALA A 339 -2.26 43.08 16.45
N GLY A 340 -1.75 42.28 15.51
CA GLY A 340 -1.42 40.87 15.70
C GLY A 340 -0.46 40.66 16.88
N TYR A 341 0.62 41.43 16.96
CA TYR A 341 1.56 41.39 18.07
C TYR A 341 0.93 41.70 19.43
N LYS A 342 0.08 42.74 19.51
CA LYS A 342 -0.64 43.05 20.76
C LYS A 342 -1.60 41.93 21.16
N LYS A 343 -2.28 41.32 20.18
CA LYS A 343 -3.18 40.17 20.41
C LYS A 343 -2.39 38.95 20.90
N MET A 344 -1.24 38.67 20.31
CA MET A 344 -0.35 37.58 20.73
C MET A 344 0.13 37.79 22.16
N PHE A 345 0.58 39.00 22.50
CA PHE A 345 0.99 39.34 23.85
C PHE A 345 -0.12 39.11 24.88
N LYS A 346 -1.36 39.53 24.60
CA LYS A 346 -2.52 39.30 25.48
C LYS A 346 -2.79 37.81 25.69
N LYS A 347 -2.80 37.03 24.59
CA LYS A 347 -3.01 35.57 24.66
C LYS A 347 -1.89 34.86 25.42
N ALA A 348 -0.64 35.28 25.21
CA ALA A 348 0.50 34.74 25.90
C ALA A 348 0.51 35.12 27.39
N SER A 349 0.07 36.32 27.73
CA SER A 349 -0.10 36.72 29.13
C SER A 349 -1.06 35.78 29.85
N ILE A 350 -2.23 35.50 29.27
CA ILE A 350 -3.19 34.51 29.81
C ILE A 350 -2.51 33.15 30.03
N GLY A 351 -1.74 32.66 29.06
CA GLY A 351 -0.96 31.43 29.22
C GLY A 351 0.05 31.49 30.37
N GLY A 352 0.75 32.61 30.54
CA GLY A 352 1.71 32.83 31.63
C GLY A 352 1.06 32.78 33.01
N PHE A 353 -0.11 33.41 33.17
CA PHE A 353 -0.89 33.35 34.41
C PHE A 353 -1.25 31.91 34.79
N PHE A 354 -1.82 31.15 33.86
CA PHE A 354 -2.20 29.76 34.14
C PHE A 354 -0.99 28.85 34.37
N ILE A 355 0.14 29.09 33.70
CA ILE A 355 1.38 28.33 33.95
C ILE A 355 1.91 28.60 35.36
N ALA A 356 1.93 29.85 35.81
CA ALA A 356 2.31 30.18 37.18
C ALA A 356 1.36 29.51 38.18
N PHE A 357 0.04 29.61 37.95
CA PHE A 357 -0.96 28.95 38.79
C PHE A 357 -0.78 27.42 38.86
N MET A 358 -0.54 26.77 37.72
CA MET A 358 -0.23 25.33 37.64
C MET A 358 1.04 24.98 38.42
N ALA A 359 2.09 25.81 38.33
CA ALA A 359 3.32 25.61 39.07
C ALA A 359 3.07 25.72 40.58
N THR A 360 2.31 26.71 41.03
CA THR A 360 1.92 26.87 42.44
C THR A 360 1.10 25.68 42.92
N LEU A 361 0.08 25.24 42.17
CA LEU A 361 -0.70 24.05 42.52
C LEU A 361 0.16 22.80 42.63
N LYS A 362 1.13 22.62 41.74
CA LYS A 362 2.06 21.48 41.77
C LYS A 362 2.93 21.51 43.02
N ILE A 363 3.49 22.67 43.36
CA ILE A 363 4.31 22.84 44.57
C ILE A 363 3.46 22.57 45.81
N SER A 364 2.26 23.14 45.88
CA SER A 364 1.30 22.89 46.97
C SER A 364 0.91 21.43 47.08
N ALA A 365 0.68 20.75 45.95
CA ALA A 365 0.38 19.32 45.91
C ALA A 365 1.53 18.45 46.47
N TYR A 366 2.76 18.94 46.46
CA TYR A 366 3.91 18.23 47.02
C TYR A 366 3.88 18.15 48.56
N HIS A 367 3.16 19.07 49.22
CA HIS A 367 2.94 19.01 50.67
C HIS A 367 1.92 17.94 51.09
N LEU A 368 1.17 17.35 50.15
CA LEU A 368 0.28 16.24 50.48
C LEU A 368 1.07 14.94 50.63
N ALA A 369 0.82 14.22 51.72
CA ALA A 369 1.36 12.89 51.98
C ALA A 369 0.68 11.84 51.07
N LEU A 370 1.05 11.83 49.79
CA LEU A 370 0.57 10.88 48.80
C LEU A 370 1.62 9.80 48.50
N ALA A 371 1.16 8.58 48.23
CA ALA A 371 1.99 7.51 47.67
C ALA A 371 2.53 7.91 46.27
N PRO A 372 3.63 7.29 45.78
CA PRO A 372 4.26 7.66 44.50
C PRO A 372 3.29 7.67 43.30
N MET A 373 2.38 6.69 43.23
CA MET A 373 1.36 6.62 42.18
C MET A 373 0.36 7.78 42.27
N GLY A 374 -0.09 8.13 43.47
CA GLY A 374 -0.99 9.27 43.70
C GLY A 374 -0.35 10.60 43.32
N ARG A 375 0.94 10.78 43.62
CA ARG A 375 1.71 11.97 43.19
C ARG A 375 1.83 12.06 41.68
N ALA A 376 2.14 10.95 41.01
CA ALA A 376 2.21 10.89 39.55
C ALA A 376 0.85 11.28 38.94
N PHE A 377 -0.24 10.70 39.44
CA PHE A 377 -1.60 11.02 38.99
C PHE A 377 -1.97 12.49 39.16
N ILE A 378 -1.75 13.08 40.34
CA ILE A 378 -2.07 14.49 40.61
C ILE A 378 -1.23 15.41 39.72
N ASN A 379 0.06 15.14 39.56
CA ASN A 379 0.92 15.91 38.65
C ASN A 379 0.42 15.82 37.20
N SER A 380 0.05 14.63 36.73
CA SER A 380 -0.54 14.44 35.40
C SER A 380 -1.84 15.23 35.24
N MET A 381 -2.70 15.26 36.26
CA MET A 381 -3.95 16.02 36.23
C MET A 381 -3.72 17.54 36.22
N ILE A 382 -2.80 18.07 37.03
CA ILE A 382 -2.48 19.51 37.08
C ILE A 382 -2.01 20.00 35.72
N TYR A 383 -1.05 19.31 35.10
CA TYR A 383 -0.56 19.72 33.78
C TYR A 383 -1.57 19.41 32.67
N GLY A 384 -2.20 18.23 32.68
CA GLY A 384 -3.17 17.82 31.67
C GLY A 384 -4.36 18.76 31.59
N LEU A 385 -5.05 18.97 32.72
CA LEU A 385 -6.17 19.91 32.78
C LEU A 385 -5.71 21.34 32.57
N GLY A 386 -4.57 21.74 33.13
CA GLY A 386 -4.03 23.08 32.96
C GLY A 386 -3.82 23.47 31.50
N PHE A 387 -3.22 22.59 30.69
CA PHE A 387 -3.06 22.83 29.26
C PHE A 387 -4.39 22.79 28.47
N VAL A 388 -5.36 21.96 28.88
CA VAL A 388 -6.71 21.99 28.31
C VAL A 388 -7.39 23.33 28.59
N PHE A 389 -7.31 23.84 29.82
CA PHE A 389 -7.88 25.14 30.19
C PHE A 389 -7.25 26.28 29.40
N ILE A 390 -5.91 26.32 29.31
CA ILE A 390 -5.21 27.33 28.49
C ILE A 390 -5.71 27.30 27.04
N HIS A 391 -5.94 26.11 26.48
CA HIS A 391 -6.46 25.97 25.12
C HIS A 391 -7.91 26.49 24.98
N VAL A 392 -8.81 26.14 25.91
CA VAL A 392 -10.22 26.56 25.90
C VAL A 392 -10.37 28.09 26.03
N VAL A 393 -9.56 28.73 26.87
CA VAL A 393 -9.56 30.20 27.00
C VAL A 393 -8.77 30.91 25.89
N HIS A 394 -8.33 30.17 24.87
CA HIS A 394 -7.55 30.67 23.74
C HIS A 394 -6.23 31.36 24.14
N GLY A 395 -5.64 30.92 25.26
CA GLY A 395 -4.32 31.34 25.71
C GLY A 395 -3.20 30.70 24.88
N THR A 396 -2.05 31.36 24.85
CA THR A 396 -0.87 30.92 24.09
C THR A 396 0.26 30.55 25.03
N VAL A 397 0.93 29.43 24.76
CA VAL A 397 2.18 29.05 25.43
C VAL A 397 3.30 29.06 24.39
N ALA A 398 4.36 29.81 24.67
CA ALA A 398 5.49 29.97 23.76
C ALA A 398 6.15 28.63 23.39
N THR A 399 6.22 27.68 24.32
CA THR A 399 6.83 26.35 24.07
C THR A 399 6.07 25.50 23.04
N LYS A 400 4.79 25.80 22.77
CA LYS A 400 4.04 25.16 21.66
C LYS A 400 4.38 25.75 20.30
N GLN A 401 4.87 26.99 20.23
CA GLN A 401 5.03 27.69 18.96
C GLN A 401 6.06 27.06 18.01
N PRO A 402 7.27 26.65 18.44
CA PRO A 402 8.28 26.12 17.52
C PRO A 402 7.79 24.91 16.69
N ALA A 403 7.11 23.96 17.33
CA ALA A 403 6.55 22.79 16.66
C ALA A 403 5.45 23.17 15.65
N MET A 404 4.61 24.15 15.98
CA MET A 404 3.50 24.58 15.14
C MET A 404 3.97 25.46 13.97
N THR A 405 4.98 26.30 14.17
CA THR A 405 5.56 27.15 13.12
C THR A 405 6.46 26.37 12.16
N ALA A 406 7.08 25.27 12.62
CA ALA A 406 7.83 24.36 11.76
C ALA A 406 6.98 23.77 10.62
N ALA A 407 5.70 23.48 10.90
CA ALA A 407 4.76 23.02 9.88
C ALA A 407 4.46 24.10 8.82
N ALA A 408 4.32 25.36 9.23
CA ALA A 408 4.12 26.49 8.31
C ALA A 408 5.36 26.77 7.43
N ILE A 409 6.56 26.59 8.00
CA ILE A 409 7.82 26.63 7.24
C ILE A 409 7.86 25.49 6.22
N ALA A 410 7.52 24.26 6.64
CA ALA A 410 7.51 23.09 5.77
C ALA A 410 6.49 23.22 4.62
N SER A 411 5.28 23.75 4.86
CA SER A 411 4.30 23.98 3.79
C SER A 411 4.80 25.00 2.76
N THR A 412 5.48 26.05 3.21
CA THR A 412 6.05 27.08 2.32
C THR A 412 7.16 26.52 1.42
N ILE A 413 7.87 25.48 1.88
CA ILE A 413 8.90 24.77 1.11
C ILE A 413 8.26 23.75 0.13
N SER A 414 7.15 23.10 0.51
CA SER A 414 6.51 22.07 -0.32
C SER A 414 5.69 22.61 -1.51
N ASP A 415 5.21 23.85 -1.46
CA ASP A 415 4.33 24.45 -2.49
C ASP A 415 5.06 24.99 -3.74
N GLY A 416 6.30 24.58 -3.96
CA GLY A 416 7.26 25.33 -4.76
C GLY A 416 7.41 24.98 -6.25
N SER A 417 6.41 25.24 -7.10
CA SER A 417 6.56 25.19 -8.57
C SER A 417 7.12 26.50 -9.19
N GLY A 418 7.96 27.25 -8.47
CA GLY A 418 8.45 28.59 -8.86
C GLY A 418 9.98 28.74 -8.80
N LYS A 419 10.51 29.89 -9.27
CA LYS A 419 11.96 30.19 -9.22
C LYS A 419 12.46 30.19 -7.77
N LYS A 420 13.51 29.41 -7.48
CA LYS A 420 14.13 29.24 -6.14
C LYS A 420 14.35 30.56 -5.36
N SER A 421 14.72 31.64 -6.06
CA SER A 421 14.95 32.97 -5.44
C SER A 421 13.70 33.52 -4.73
N HIS A 422 12.52 33.43 -5.35
CA HIS A 422 11.27 33.94 -4.76
C HIS A 422 10.83 33.11 -3.54
N GLN A 423 11.14 31.82 -3.51
CA GLN A 423 10.84 30.94 -2.38
C GLN A 423 11.71 31.29 -1.17
N LEU A 424 12.99 31.59 -1.39
CA LEU A 424 13.91 31.98 -0.34
C LEU A 424 13.52 33.32 0.29
N THR A 425 13.07 34.30 -0.50
CA THR A 425 12.57 35.58 0.02
C THR A 425 11.35 35.39 0.90
N LYS A 426 10.34 34.66 0.43
CA LYS A 426 9.11 34.38 1.19
C LYS A 426 9.38 33.59 2.47
N LEU A 427 10.33 32.65 2.41
CA LEU A 427 10.77 31.90 3.59
C LEU A 427 11.48 32.80 4.60
N SER A 428 12.34 33.71 4.15
CA SER A 428 13.03 34.68 5.01
C SER A 428 12.05 35.59 5.75
N GLU A 429 11.08 36.17 5.03
CA GLU A 429 10.01 36.99 5.63
C GLU A 429 9.22 36.21 6.69
N LEU A 430 8.81 34.98 6.35
CA LEU A 430 8.09 34.10 7.27
C LEU A 430 8.89 33.80 8.54
N VAL A 431 10.20 33.51 8.42
CA VAL A 431 11.08 33.24 9.57
C VAL A 431 11.20 34.47 10.47
N VAL A 432 11.32 35.67 9.88
CA VAL A 432 11.38 36.92 10.65
C VAL A 432 10.09 37.15 11.42
N ASP A 433 8.93 36.93 10.80
CA ASP A 433 7.63 37.10 11.45
C ASP A 433 7.41 36.08 12.57
N ILE A 434 7.86 34.83 12.36
CA ILE A 434 7.86 33.78 13.39
C ILE A 434 8.71 34.21 14.59
N LEU A 435 9.96 34.66 14.36
CA LEU A 435 10.86 35.06 15.44
C LEU A 435 10.30 36.22 16.26
N ARG A 436 9.74 37.24 15.59
CA ARG A 436 9.09 38.38 16.26
C ARG A 436 7.91 37.93 17.10
N THR A 437 7.04 37.08 16.53
CA THR A 437 5.84 36.61 17.22
C THR A 437 6.17 35.68 18.40
N GLN A 438 7.20 34.84 18.27
CA GLN A 438 7.70 33.98 19.34
C GLN A 438 8.31 34.80 20.49
N PHE A 439 9.11 35.81 20.17
CA PHE A 439 9.69 36.70 21.19
C PHE A 439 8.59 37.38 22.01
N ILE A 440 7.55 37.90 21.35
CA ILE A 440 6.41 38.54 22.03
C ILE A 440 5.65 37.55 22.91
N ALA A 441 5.47 36.31 22.46
CA ALA A 441 4.80 35.29 23.26
C ALA A 441 5.62 34.88 24.49
N ILE A 442 6.94 34.74 24.36
CA ILE A 442 7.85 34.49 25.50
C ILE A 442 7.73 35.63 26.51
N MET A 443 7.83 36.88 26.05
CA MET A 443 7.70 38.05 26.91
C MET A 443 6.33 38.10 27.60
N GLY A 444 5.24 37.82 26.88
CA GLY A 444 3.90 37.77 27.46
C GLY A 444 3.75 36.68 28.54
N ASN A 445 4.26 35.47 28.28
CA ASN A 445 4.25 34.40 29.29
C ASN A 445 5.04 34.81 30.55
N ILE A 446 6.27 35.31 30.38
CA ILE A 446 7.16 35.66 31.50
C ILE A 446 6.63 36.84 32.30
N MET A 447 6.18 37.91 31.62
CA MET A 447 5.73 39.15 32.27
C MET A 447 4.55 38.94 33.20
N LEU A 448 3.66 37.97 32.92
CA LEU A 448 2.57 37.65 33.83
C LEU A 448 2.90 36.51 34.79
N ALA A 449 3.72 35.54 34.39
CA ALA A 449 4.09 34.43 35.26
C ALA A 449 4.91 34.87 36.49
N ILE A 450 5.87 35.80 36.31
CA ILE A 450 6.74 36.24 37.42
C ILE A 450 5.93 36.94 38.53
N PRO A 451 5.11 37.97 38.26
CA PRO A 451 4.31 38.62 39.30
C PRO A 451 3.34 37.66 39.98
N VAL A 452 2.71 36.75 39.23
CA VAL A 452 1.77 35.77 39.79
C VAL A 452 2.47 34.76 40.69
N ALA A 453 3.73 34.41 40.40
CA ALA A 453 4.53 33.54 41.26
C ALA A 453 5.07 34.25 42.51
N LEU A 454 5.13 35.59 42.51
CA LEU A 454 5.55 36.41 43.65
C LEU A 454 4.40 36.70 44.63
N LEU A 455 3.15 36.57 44.18
CA LEU A 455 1.93 36.62 45.00
C LEU A 455 1.67 35.26 45.64
#